data_AF-A0AAD7F371-F1
#
_entry.id   AF-A0AAD7F371-F1
#
_cell.length_a   1.000
_cell.length_b   1.000
_cell.length_c   1.000
_cell.angle_alpha   90.00
_cell.angle_beta   90.00
_cell.angle_gamma   90.00
#
_symmetry.space_group_name_H-M   'P 1'
#
loop_
_entity.id
_entity.type
_entity.pdbx_description
1 polymer ?
#
loop_
_entity_poly.entity_id
_entity_poly.type
_entity_poly.pdbx_seq_one_letter_code
_entity_poly.pdbx_strand_id
1 'polypeptide(L)'
;MVTFVDLPVTLWSRSMGDPRNPGSGIGSGSNNKWSEKLKGSYVWPFSITLPKAVSLKDGGSDTLYRLPETFFERHTRGQIEYEVAVRFTRAKLRPDHRLSTPLVYLPVSRPGPPSRLRQFAYLQHTALLGPDADPEGWRGSPSVTTRGRLASSTRVVEAACRLSLATPLCYARGTTIPCAIVIECGDPYALELLTPPEAIVVRLRRSVRFHTGEKAAAHYGDVPSKLVWKEELDHSELASWWPAADRALDTESIASTDTIAPAFRRMLKGEIHLRPDLITSTSIAHFRIEVRH
;
A
#
# COMPACT_ATOMS: atom_id res chain seq x y z
N MET A 1 9.95 7.51 -19.16
CA MET A 1 10.67 6.99 -17.99
C MET A 1 10.93 8.15 -17.05
N VAL A 2 10.58 8.03 -15.77
CA VAL A 2 10.78 9.09 -14.77
C VAL A 2 11.80 8.59 -13.75
N THR A 3 12.92 9.29 -13.61
CA THR A 3 13.93 8.99 -12.59
C THR A 3 13.57 9.74 -11.32
N PHE A 4 13.34 9.01 -10.23
CA PHE A 4 13.01 9.60 -8.94
C PHE A 4 14.15 9.51 -7.91
N VAL A 5 15.18 8.71 -8.18
CA VAL A 5 16.38 8.61 -7.36
C VAL A 5 17.59 8.38 -8.27
N ASP A 6 18.64 9.18 -8.07
CA ASP A 6 19.94 9.01 -8.71
C ASP A 6 21.01 9.36 -7.67
N LEU A 7 21.88 8.40 -7.35
CA LEU A 7 22.85 8.49 -6.25
C LEU A 7 24.26 8.22 -6.81
N PRO A 8 24.87 9.20 -7.50
CA PRO A 8 26.18 9.01 -8.08
C PRO A 8 27.27 8.99 -7.01
N VAL A 9 28.13 7.97 -7.05
CA VAL A 9 29.35 7.87 -6.23
C VAL A 9 30.55 7.72 -7.16
N THR A 10 31.56 8.56 -6.99
CA THR A 10 32.81 8.45 -7.77
C THR A 10 33.72 7.42 -7.09
N LEU A 11 33.88 6.26 -7.72
CA LEU A 11 34.76 5.19 -7.21
C LEU A 11 36.25 5.55 -7.33
N TRP A 12 36.63 6.15 -8.46
CA TRP A 12 37.98 6.64 -8.70
C TRP A 12 37.97 7.72 -9.78
N SER A 13 38.86 8.69 -9.67
CA SER A 13 39.20 9.61 -10.74
C SER A 13 40.70 9.91 -10.72
N ARG A 14 41.25 10.42 -11.81
CA ARG A 14 42.69 10.76 -11.90
C ARG A 14 43.15 11.74 -10.82
N SER A 15 42.26 12.57 -10.28
CA SER A 15 42.59 13.51 -9.20
C SER A 15 42.70 12.83 -7.83
N MET A 16 42.28 11.57 -7.71
CA MET A 16 42.39 10.79 -6.47
C MET A 16 43.75 10.08 -6.32
N GLY A 17 44.65 10.22 -7.30
CA GLY A 17 45.99 9.63 -7.28
C GLY A 17 46.00 8.16 -7.72
N ASP A 18 46.89 7.37 -7.12
CA ASP A 18 47.05 5.95 -7.45
C ASP A 18 45.73 5.18 -7.28
N PRO A 19 45.20 4.51 -8.32
CA PRO A 19 43.97 3.73 -8.26
C PRO A 19 43.98 2.56 -7.27
N ARG A 20 45.15 2.09 -6.81
CA ARG A 20 45.28 1.05 -5.77
C ARG A 20 45.18 1.61 -4.35
N ASN A 21 45.38 2.91 -4.17
CA ASN A 21 45.26 3.60 -2.89
C ASN A 21 44.63 4.99 -3.06
N PRO A 22 43.35 5.05 -3.46
CA PRO A 22 42.65 6.31 -3.66
C PRO A 22 42.55 7.08 -2.33
N GLY A 23 43.19 8.24 -2.24
CA GLY A 23 43.22 9.07 -1.03
C GLY A 23 44.61 9.48 -0.55
N SER A 24 45.68 8.83 -1.01
CA SER A 24 47.06 9.22 -0.65
C SER A 24 47.48 10.61 -1.14
N GLY A 25 46.68 11.25 -2.00
CA GLY A 25 46.90 12.61 -2.50
C GLY A 25 46.26 13.73 -1.67
N ILE A 26 45.50 13.43 -0.60
CA ILE A 26 44.73 14.46 0.14
C ILE A 26 45.61 15.30 1.09
N GLY A 27 46.87 14.93 1.33
CA GLY A 27 47.74 15.58 2.33
C GLY A 27 49.07 16.17 1.84
N SER A 28 49.39 16.11 0.55
CA SER A 28 50.65 16.65 0.03
C SER A 28 50.35 17.66 -1.07
N GLY A 29 50.78 18.92 -0.91
CA GLY A 29 50.53 20.03 -1.83
C GLY A 29 51.12 19.89 -3.25
N SER A 30 51.38 18.66 -3.71
CA SER A 30 51.74 18.38 -5.09
C SER A 30 50.50 17.97 -5.88
N ASN A 31 50.40 18.52 -7.09
CA ASN A 31 49.31 18.34 -8.04
C ASN A 31 49.39 16.94 -8.69
N ASN A 32 49.46 15.87 -7.90
CA ASN A 32 49.77 14.50 -8.31
C ASN A 32 48.55 13.82 -8.95
N LYS A 33 48.14 14.34 -10.11
CA LYS A 33 47.14 13.73 -10.97
C LYS A 33 47.73 12.47 -11.61
N TRP A 34 47.07 11.33 -11.43
CA TRP A 34 47.47 10.08 -12.07
C TRP A 34 47.41 10.19 -13.59
N SER A 35 48.52 9.89 -14.28
CA SER A 35 48.66 10.02 -15.73
C SER A 35 48.76 8.67 -16.46
N GLU A 36 49.02 7.58 -15.75
CA GLU A 36 49.25 6.28 -16.37
C GLU A 36 47.95 5.56 -16.77
N LYS A 37 48.09 4.55 -17.65
CA LYS A 37 46.99 3.65 -18.01
C LYS A 37 46.76 2.64 -16.88
N LEU A 38 45.49 2.39 -16.55
CA LEU A 38 45.12 1.29 -15.64
C LEU A 38 45.57 -0.04 -16.24
N LYS A 39 46.38 -0.82 -15.51
CA LYS A 39 46.88 -2.13 -15.91
C LYS A 39 46.74 -3.13 -14.76
N GLY A 40 46.20 -4.30 -15.05
CA GLY A 40 45.96 -5.36 -14.08
C GLY A 40 44.57 -5.29 -13.45
N SER A 41 44.44 -5.86 -12.25
CA SER A 41 43.19 -5.94 -11.50
C SER A 41 43.07 -4.80 -10.49
N TYR A 42 41.88 -4.21 -10.39
CA TYR A 42 41.55 -3.15 -9.44
C TYR A 42 40.24 -3.48 -8.76
N VAL A 43 40.16 -3.18 -7.46
CA VAL A 43 38.96 -3.38 -6.65
C VAL A 43 38.66 -2.07 -5.94
N TRP A 44 37.47 -1.52 -6.17
CA TRP A 44 36.99 -0.33 -5.48
C TRP A 44 35.73 -0.70 -4.68
N PRO A 45 35.82 -0.85 -3.35
CA PRO A 45 34.64 -1.09 -2.54
C PRO A 45 33.74 0.15 -2.58
N PHE A 46 32.44 -0.07 -2.60
CA PHE A 46 31.45 1.00 -2.56
C PHE A 46 30.26 0.63 -1.70
N SER A 47 29.57 1.65 -1.22
CA SER A 47 28.30 1.52 -0.51
C SER A 47 27.41 2.68 -0.92
N ILE A 48 26.13 2.38 -1.15
CA ILE A 48 25.11 3.38 -1.48
C ILE A 48 23.97 3.20 -0.49
N THR A 49 23.69 4.24 0.28
CA THR A 49 22.55 4.25 1.20
C THR A 49 21.32 4.77 0.44
N LEU A 50 20.34 3.91 0.22
CA LEU A 50 19.07 4.33 -0.37
C LEU A 50 18.32 5.25 0.60
N PRO A 51 17.85 6.42 0.15
CA PRO A 51 17.07 7.32 0.99
C PRO A 51 15.70 6.70 1.29
N LYS A 52 15.13 6.94 2.47
CA LYS A 52 13.78 6.43 2.78
C LYS A 52 12.68 7.18 2.01
N ALA A 53 12.97 8.42 1.62
CA ALA A 53 12.07 9.30 0.90
C ALA A 53 12.82 10.24 -0.05
N VAL A 54 12.14 10.68 -1.11
CA VAL A 54 12.66 11.58 -2.15
C VAL A 54 11.67 12.73 -2.35
N SER A 55 12.20 13.94 -2.56
CA SER A 55 11.38 15.10 -2.92
C SER A 55 11.25 15.17 -4.44
N LEU A 56 10.02 15.17 -4.95
CA LEU A 56 9.74 15.30 -6.38
C LEU A 56 8.78 16.46 -6.63
N LYS A 57 8.94 17.14 -7.76
CA LYS A 57 7.99 18.14 -8.23
C LYS A 57 6.75 17.45 -8.76
N ASP A 58 5.61 17.67 -8.10
CA ASP A 58 4.30 17.21 -8.53
C ASP A 58 3.34 18.41 -8.56
N GLY A 59 2.72 18.68 -9.71
CA GLY A 59 1.78 19.80 -9.85
C GLY A 59 2.36 21.20 -9.53
N GLY A 60 3.68 21.37 -9.50
CA GLY A 60 4.35 22.64 -9.18
C GLY A 60 4.82 22.79 -7.73
N SER A 61 4.51 21.84 -6.83
CA SER A 61 5.04 21.79 -5.47
C SER A 61 6.03 20.64 -5.28
N ASP A 62 7.02 20.85 -4.42
CA ASP A 62 7.92 19.79 -3.96
C ASP A 62 7.17 18.92 -2.95
N THR A 63 6.89 17.68 -3.32
CA THR A 63 6.20 16.70 -2.47
C THR A 63 7.17 15.59 -2.08
N LEU A 64 7.19 15.25 -0.80
CA LEU A 64 8.02 14.19 -0.25
C LEU A 64 7.31 12.83 -0.41
N TYR A 65 7.94 11.90 -1.13
CA TYR A 65 7.44 10.54 -1.34
C TYR A 65 8.35 9.51 -0.70
N ARG A 66 7.80 8.43 -0.14
CA ARG A 66 8.62 7.27 0.27
C ARG A 66 9.13 6.54 -0.97
N LEU A 67 10.28 5.89 -0.86
CA LEU A 67 10.74 5.03 -1.94
C LEU A 67 9.78 3.83 -2.11
N PRO A 68 9.24 3.63 -3.31
CA PRO A 68 8.30 2.55 -3.61
C PRO A 68 9.00 1.20 -3.70
N GLU A 69 8.27 0.12 -3.43
CA GLU A 69 8.70 -1.25 -3.74
C GLU A 69 8.99 -1.42 -5.24
N THR A 70 9.96 -2.27 -5.59
CA THR A 70 10.13 -2.75 -6.97
C THR A 70 8.80 -3.37 -7.44
N PHE A 71 8.30 -2.93 -8.59
CA PHE A 71 6.97 -3.30 -9.07
C PHE A 71 7.03 -3.74 -10.53
N PHE A 72 6.58 -4.97 -10.79
CA PHE A 72 6.46 -5.53 -12.14
C PHE A 72 5.32 -6.55 -12.18
N GLU A 73 4.23 -6.24 -12.89
CA GLU A 73 3.06 -7.11 -13.03
C GLU A 73 2.70 -7.35 -14.50
N ARG A 74 2.33 -8.59 -14.85
CA ARG A 74 2.15 -9.03 -16.25
C ARG A 74 1.10 -8.25 -17.04
N HIS A 75 0.13 -7.64 -16.36
CA HIS A 75 -0.99 -6.94 -16.99
C HIS A 75 -0.99 -5.43 -16.74
N THR A 76 0.03 -4.92 -16.03
CA THR A 76 0.17 -3.50 -15.72
C THR A 76 1.29 -2.89 -16.54
N ARG A 77 1.00 -1.77 -17.20
CA ARG A 77 1.98 -1.07 -18.04
C ARG A 77 2.95 -0.19 -17.25
N GLY A 78 2.64 0.14 -16.00
CA GLY A 78 3.54 0.83 -15.08
C GLY A 78 4.49 -0.15 -14.40
N GLN A 79 5.77 0.18 -14.31
CA GLN A 79 6.78 -0.60 -13.58
C GLN A 79 7.69 0.32 -12.77
N ILE A 80 8.24 -0.22 -11.69
CA ILE A 80 9.23 0.45 -10.84
C ILE A 80 10.46 -0.45 -10.79
N GLU A 81 11.56 0.08 -11.30
CA GLU A 81 12.83 -0.63 -11.39
C GLU A 81 13.92 0.17 -10.67
N TYR A 82 14.80 -0.56 -10.01
CA TYR A 82 16.01 -0.03 -9.40
C TYR A 82 17.21 -0.72 -10.04
N GLU A 83 18.23 0.05 -10.37
CA GLU A 83 19.43 -0.43 -11.06
C GLU A 83 20.66 0.16 -10.38
N VAL A 84 21.69 -0.67 -10.18
CA VAL A 84 23.03 -0.20 -9.85
C VAL A 84 23.88 -0.31 -11.11
N ALA A 85 24.50 0.81 -11.48
CA ALA A 85 25.32 0.91 -12.67
C ALA A 85 26.70 1.50 -12.37
N VAL A 86 27.74 0.89 -12.92
CA VAL A 86 29.10 1.42 -12.96
C VAL A 86 29.31 2.06 -14.33
N ARG A 87 29.62 3.36 -14.34
CA ARG A 87 29.90 4.13 -15.55
C ARG A 87 31.38 4.47 -15.65
N PHE A 88 32.01 4.08 -16.74
CA PHE A 88 33.38 4.45 -17.09
C PHE A 88 33.33 5.69 -17.98
N THR A 89 33.58 6.85 -17.38
CA THR A 89 33.64 8.11 -18.12
C THR A 89 35.03 8.31 -18.74
N ARG A 90 35.07 8.58 -20.04
CA ARG A 90 36.32 8.83 -20.77
C ARG A 90 36.44 10.31 -21.14
N ALA A 91 37.67 10.78 -21.38
CA ALA A 91 37.89 12.15 -21.87
C ALA A 91 37.25 12.35 -23.26
N LYS A 92 37.06 13.61 -23.65
CA LYS A 92 36.31 14.06 -24.84
C LYS A 92 36.56 13.17 -26.08
N LEU A 93 35.47 12.85 -26.79
CA LEU A 93 35.39 12.06 -28.05
C LEU A 93 35.39 10.52 -27.91
N ARG A 94 35.27 9.96 -26.70
CA ARG A 94 35.09 8.50 -26.53
C ARG A 94 33.75 8.17 -25.89
N PRO A 95 33.05 7.13 -26.35
CA PRO A 95 31.82 6.68 -25.69
C PRO A 95 32.14 6.16 -24.29
N ASP A 96 31.23 6.45 -23.36
CA ASP A 96 31.29 5.90 -22.02
C ASP A 96 30.86 4.43 -22.05
N HIS A 97 31.39 3.64 -21.12
CA HIS A 97 30.92 2.27 -20.91
C HIS A 97 30.05 2.23 -19.65
N ARG A 98 28.99 1.42 -19.68
CA ARG A 98 28.08 1.18 -18.57
C ARG A 98 27.97 -0.32 -18.33
N LEU A 99 28.19 -0.74 -17.10
CA LEU A 99 27.87 -2.08 -16.62
C LEU A 99 26.78 -1.92 -15.57
N SER A 100 25.73 -2.71 -15.64
CA SER A 100 24.63 -2.57 -14.70
C SER A 100 23.94 -3.86 -14.34
N THR A 101 23.29 -3.84 -13.18
CA THR A 101 22.50 -4.93 -12.65
C THR A 101 21.22 -4.38 -12.03
N PRO A 102 20.05 -5.00 -12.28
CA PRO A 102 18.84 -4.66 -11.56
C PRO A 102 18.98 -5.09 -10.09
N LEU A 103 18.19 -4.45 -9.22
CA LEU A 103 18.03 -4.83 -7.83
C LEU A 103 16.56 -4.75 -7.42
N VAL A 104 16.20 -5.58 -6.43
CA VAL A 104 14.85 -5.60 -5.86
C VAL A 104 14.87 -4.83 -4.55
N TYR A 105 14.07 -3.78 -4.47
CA TYR A 105 13.86 -2.99 -3.26
C TYR A 105 12.51 -3.33 -2.64
N LEU A 106 12.52 -3.82 -1.40
CA LEU A 106 11.33 -4.17 -0.63
C LEU A 106 11.27 -3.31 0.64
N PRO A 107 10.40 -2.29 0.71
CA PRO A 107 10.25 -1.50 1.93
C PRO A 107 9.63 -2.36 3.03
N VAL A 108 10.31 -2.42 4.18
CA VAL A 108 9.78 -3.13 5.36
C VAL A 108 9.11 -2.12 6.29
N SER A 109 7.80 -2.26 6.47
CA SER A 109 7.05 -1.58 7.53
C SER A 109 6.69 -2.57 8.63
N ARG A 110 6.58 -2.08 9.87
CA ARG A 110 6.05 -2.86 10.99
C ARG A 110 4.84 -2.13 11.53
N PRO A 111 3.68 -2.80 11.66
CA PRO A 111 2.53 -2.20 12.32
C PRO A 111 2.88 -1.87 13.78
N GLY A 112 2.16 -0.91 14.35
CA GLY A 112 2.15 -0.73 15.81
C GLY A 112 1.59 -1.96 16.52
N PRO A 113 1.73 -2.04 17.86
CA PRO A 113 1.10 -3.12 18.62
C PRO A 113 -0.44 -3.07 18.47
N PRO A 114 -1.13 -4.22 18.44
CA PRO A 114 -2.59 -4.26 18.52
C PRO A 114 -3.09 -3.80 19.90
N SER A 115 -4.41 -3.64 20.08
CA SER A 115 -5.02 -3.31 21.38
C SER A 115 -4.59 -4.30 22.47
N ARG A 116 -4.60 -3.86 23.74
CA ARG A 116 -4.23 -4.73 24.88
C ARG A 116 -5.11 -5.97 24.97
N LEU A 117 -6.41 -5.82 24.70
CA LEU A 117 -7.37 -6.91 24.72
C LEU A 117 -7.08 -7.94 23.60
N ARG A 118 -6.72 -7.48 22.40
CA ARG A 118 -6.28 -8.37 21.32
C ARG A 118 -4.95 -9.06 21.64
N GLN A 119 -3.98 -8.35 22.22
CA GLN A 119 -2.73 -8.97 22.67
C GLN A 119 -2.99 -10.09 23.68
N PHE A 120 -3.88 -9.86 24.64
CA PHE A 120 -4.28 -10.88 25.61
C PHE A 120 -4.96 -12.08 24.93
N ALA A 121 -5.87 -11.83 23.98
CA ALA A 121 -6.53 -12.90 23.25
C ALA A 121 -5.54 -13.78 22.47
N TYR A 122 -4.52 -13.18 21.85
CA TYR A 122 -3.45 -13.94 21.20
C TYR A 122 -2.59 -14.74 22.17
N LEU A 123 -2.22 -14.15 23.32
CA LEU A 123 -1.43 -14.83 24.35
C LEU A 123 -2.17 -16.01 24.98
N GLN A 124 -3.48 -15.88 25.17
CA GLN A 124 -4.32 -16.91 25.79
C GLN A 124 -4.96 -17.85 24.76
N HIS A 125 -4.71 -17.66 23.47
CA HIS A 125 -5.36 -18.39 22.38
C HIS A 125 -6.90 -18.38 22.46
N THR A 126 -7.48 -17.26 22.88
CA THR A 126 -8.93 -17.09 22.97
C THR A 126 -9.51 -16.38 21.75
N ALA A 127 -10.83 -16.48 21.58
CA ALA A 127 -11.52 -15.81 20.49
C ALA A 127 -11.37 -14.28 20.57
N LEU A 128 -11.20 -13.63 19.41
CA LEU A 128 -11.13 -12.17 19.35
C LEU A 128 -12.43 -11.53 19.84
N LEU A 129 -12.28 -10.51 20.69
CA LEU A 129 -13.37 -9.65 21.09
C LEU A 129 -13.87 -8.83 19.90
N GLY A 130 -15.19 -8.60 19.85
CA GLY A 130 -15.81 -7.79 18.81
C GLY A 130 -15.63 -6.28 19.05
N PRO A 131 -16.06 -5.43 18.10
CA PRO A 131 -15.94 -3.97 18.20
C PRO A 131 -16.58 -3.36 19.45
N ASP A 132 -17.67 -3.95 19.95
CA ASP A 132 -18.36 -3.44 21.14
C ASP A 132 -17.55 -3.68 22.43
N ALA A 133 -16.83 -4.80 22.50
CA ALA A 133 -16.06 -5.20 23.67
C ALA A 133 -14.59 -4.71 23.62
N ASP A 134 -14.05 -4.40 22.44
CA ASP A 134 -12.71 -3.83 22.25
C ASP A 134 -12.72 -2.63 21.27
N PRO A 135 -13.34 -1.49 21.60
CA PRO A 135 -13.46 -0.36 20.66
C PRO A 135 -12.11 0.16 20.13
N GLU A 136 -11.03 0.04 20.92
CA GLU A 136 -9.68 0.46 20.52
C GLU A 136 -9.04 -0.50 19.50
N GLY A 137 -9.39 -1.78 19.57
CA GLY A 137 -8.92 -2.83 18.66
C GLY A 137 -9.60 -2.82 17.30
N TRP A 138 -10.58 -1.96 17.05
CA TRP A 138 -11.38 -1.96 15.83
C TRP A 138 -11.55 -0.57 15.23
N ARG A 139 -11.41 -0.46 13.91
CA ARG A 139 -11.74 0.73 13.13
C ARG A 139 -13.06 0.46 12.42
N GLY A 140 -14.14 1.05 12.93
CA GLY A 140 -15.44 1.03 12.28
C GLY A 140 -15.53 2.03 11.12
N SER A 141 -16.14 1.61 10.01
CA SER A 141 -16.64 2.51 8.96
C SER A 141 -17.83 3.33 9.48
N PRO A 142 -18.21 4.41 8.78
CA PRO A 142 -19.54 4.97 8.90
C PRO A 142 -20.59 3.89 8.61
N SER A 143 -21.74 3.98 9.27
CA SER A 143 -22.89 3.11 8.97
C SER A 143 -23.47 3.50 7.61
N VAL A 144 -23.76 2.49 6.79
CA VAL A 144 -24.36 2.65 5.45
C VAL A 144 -25.74 2.04 5.47
N THR A 145 -26.76 2.84 5.16
CA THR A 145 -28.13 2.35 5.02
C THR A 145 -28.35 1.80 3.61
N THR A 146 -28.65 0.52 3.54
CA THR A 146 -29.09 -0.18 2.34
C THR A 146 -30.62 -0.33 2.37
N ARG A 147 -31.24 -0.25 1.20
CA ARG A 147 -32.69 -0.38 1.02
C ARG A 147 -32.97 -1.51 0.06
N GLY A 148 -33.93 -2.36 0.40
CA GLY A 148 -34.33 -3.51 -0.40
C GLY A 148 -35.83 -3.77 -0.31
N ARG A 149 -36.30 -4.68 -1.17
CA ARG A 149 -37.68 -5.18 -1.13
C ARG A 149 -37.64 -6.69 -0.91
N LEU A 150 -38.46 -7.18 0.01
CA LEU A 150 -38.63 -8.62 0.23
C LEU A 150 -39.43 -9.22 -0.93
N ALA A 151 -39.06 -10.41 -1.41
CA ALA A 151 -39.70 -11.01 -2.60
C ALA A 151 -41.22 -11.18 -2.46
N SER A 152 -41.70 -11.42 -1.24
CA SER A 152 -43.12 -11.63 -0.91
C SER A 152 -43.87 -10.36 -0.49
N SER A 153 -43.22 -9.20 -0.45
CA SER A 153 -43.81 -7.96 0.06
C SER A 153 -43.49 -6.74 -0.82
N THR A 154 -44.44 -5.82 -0.95
CA THR A 154 -44.20 -4.52 -1.57
C THR A 154 -43.47 -3.55 -0.62
N ARG A 155 -43.35 -3.90 0.67
CA ARG A 155 -42.69 -3.10 1.69
C ARG A 155 -41.19 -2.97 1.40
N VAL A 156 -40.72 -1.72 1.41
CA VAL A 156 -39.29 -1.42 1.40
C VAL A 156 -38.77 -1.56 2.82
N VAL A 157 -37.68 -2.30 2.97
CA VAL A 157 -36.98 -2.47 4.23
C VAL A 157 -35.64 -1.75 4.16
N GLU A 158 -35.28 -1.09 5.25
CA GLU A 158 -33.99 -0.44 5.41
C GLU A 158 -33.16 -1.25 6.41
N ALA A 159 -31.90 -1.47 6.07
CA ALA A 159 -30.92 -2.08 6.96
C ALA A 159 -29.67 -1.20 7.01
N ALA A 160 -29.19 -0.93 8.22
CA ALA A 160 -27.96 -0.20 8.45
C ALA A 160 -26.81 -1.19 8.64
N CYS A 161 -25.75 -1.05 7.84
CA CYS A 161 -24.59 -1.93 7.87
C CYS A 161 -23.34 -1.17 8.27
N ARG A 162 -22.58 -1.70 9.23
CA ARG A 162 -21.31 -1.12 9.67
C ARG A 162 -20.20 -2.16 9.65
N LEU A 163 -19.17 -1.94 8.84
CA LEU A 163 -17.98 -2.79 8.76
C LEU A 163 -16.91 -2.27 9.72
N SER A 164 -16.25 -3.17 10.44
CA SER A 164 -15.13 -2.85 11.32
C SER A 164 -13.93 -3.71 10.97
N LEU A 165 -12.74 -3.11 10.89
CA LEU A 165 -11.47 -3.81 10.66
C LEU A 165 -10.59 -3.76 11.88
N ALA A 166 -9.86 -4.84 12.15
CA ALA A 166 -8.93 -4.94 13.27
C ALA A 166 -7.78 -3.93 13.17
N THR A 167 -7.58 -3.08 14.18
CA THR A 167 -6.42 -2.17 14.25
C THR A 167 -5.13 -2.89 14.69
N PRO A 168 -3.95 -2.41 14.24
CA PRO A 168 -3.72 -1.31 13.29
C PRO A 168 -4.05 -1.70 11.84
N LEU A 169 -4.34 -0.71 10.99
CA LEU A 169 -4.68 -0.89 9.56
C LEU A 169 -3.44 -1.16 8.68
N CYS A 170 -2.52 -1.96 9.18
CA CYS A 170 -1.31 -2.40 8.50
C CYS A 170 -1.13 -3.88 8.80
N TYR A 171 -1.24 -4.70 7.75
CA TYR A 171 -1.28 -6.15 7.85
C TYR A 171 -0.12 -6.74 7.06
N ALA A 172 0.38 -7.89 7.51
CA ALA A 172 1.45 -8.59 6.83
C ALA A 172 0.91 -9.34 5.60
N ARG A 173 1.76 -9.51 4.59
CA ARG A 173 1.43 -10.33 3.41
C ARG A 173 1.27 -11.79 3.83
N GLY A 174 0.33 -12.50 3.22
CA GLY A 174 0.08 -13.91 3.57
C GLY A 174 -0.68 -14.13 4.89
N THR A 175 -1.16 -13.07 5.56
CA THR A 175 -1.98 -13.19 6.78
C THR A 175 -3.43 -12.84 6.52
N THR A 176 -4.27 -12.89 7.55
CA THR A 176 -5.68 -12.47 7.46
C THR A 176 -5.90 -11.08 8.05
N ILE A 177 -6.92 -10.38 7.55
CA ILE A 177 -7.49 -9.17 8.16
C ILE A 177 -8.75 -9.58 8.91
N PRO A 178 -8.76 -9.57 10.25
CA PRO A 178 -9.99 -9.76 11.00
C PRO A 178 -10.95 -8.59 10.73
N CYS A 179 -12.18 -8.93 10.38
CA CYS A 179 -13.27 -7.99 10.15
C CYS A 179 -14.52 -8.40 10.94
N ALA A 180 -15.38 -7.43 11.23
CA ALA A 180 -16.69 -7.67 11.81
C ALA A 180 -17.71 -6.77 11.12
N ILE A 181 -18.92 -7.27 10.87
CA ILE A 181 -20.01 -6.48 10.32
C ILE A 181 -21.20 -6.53 11.26
N VAL A 182 -21.79 -5.37 11.50
CA VAL A 182 -23.03 -5.22 12.26
C VAL A 182 -24.12 -4.83 11.27
N ILE A 183 -25.24 -5.54 11.32
CA ILE A 183 -26.44 -5.29 10.52
C ILE A 183 -27.59 -5.00 11.46
N GLU A 184 -28.21 -3.84 11.30
CA GLU A 184 -29.35 -3.38 12.09
C GLU A 184 -30.55 -3.19 11.16
N CYS A 185 -31.70 -3.78 11.50
CA CYS A 185 -32.89 -3.75 10.66
C CYS A 185 -34.16 -3.78 11.51
N GLY A 186 -35.15 -2.95 11.15
CA GLY A 186 -36.46 -2.94 11.84
C GLY A 186 -37.37 -4.11 11.46
N ASP A 187 -36.97 -4.98 10.53
CA ASP A 187 -37.71 -6.15 10.10
C ASP A 187 -36.88 -7.43 10.37
N PRO A 188 -37.34 -8.32 11.25
CA PRO A 188 -36.54 -9.48 11.67
C PRO A 188 -36.38 -10.52 10.56
N TYR A 189 -37.37 -10.63 9.65
CA TYR A 189 -37.29 -11.53 8.51
C TYR A 189 -36.29 -11.02 7.48
N ALA A 190 -36.26 -9.71 7.23
CA ALA A 190 -35.21 -9.11 6.40
C ALA A 190 -33.82 -9.31 7.02
N LEU A 191 -33.69 -9.17 8.34
CA LEU A 191 -32.41 -9.41 9.03
C LEU A 191 -31.94 -10.88 8.89
N GLU A 192 -32.86 -11.84 8.99
CA GLU A 192 -32.58 -13.26 8.75
C GLU A 192 -32.06 -13.52 7.34
N LEU A 193 -32.55 -12.80 6.33
CA LEU A 193 -32.10 -12.93 4.94
C LEU A 193 -30.75 -12.25 4.65
N LEU A 194 -30.40 -11.21 5.41
CA LEU A 194 -29.17 -10.43 5.23
C LEU A 194 -27.97 -10.97 6.00
N THR A 195 -28.20 -11.89 6.93
CA THR A 195 -27.18 -12.42 7.85
C THR A 195 -26.57 -13.78 7.50
N PRO A 196 -26.99 -14.54 6.47
CA PRO A 196 -26.22 -15.69 6.01
C PRO A 196 -24.83 -15.24 5.50
N PRO A 197 -23.75 -16.00 5.75
CA PRO A 197 -22.41 -15.68 5.27
C PRO A 197 -22.33 -15.37 3.77
N GLU A 198 -23.13 -16.05 2.95
CA GLU A 198 -23.16 -15.93 1.49
C GLU A 198 -23.79 -14.61 1.01
N ALA A 199 -24.61 -13.98 1.85
CA ALA A 199 -25.24 -12.69 1.53
C ALA A 199 -24.26 -11.51 1.64
N ILE A 200 -23.10 -11.71 2.27
CA ILE A 200 -22.18 -10.65 2.65
C ILE A 200 -20.91 -10.69 1.80
N VAL A 201 -20.83 -9.76 0.85
CA VAL A 201 -19.68 -9.63 -0.05
C VAL A 201 -18.76 -8.51 0.45
N VAL A 202 -17.64 -8.90 1.05
CA VAL A 202 -16.54 -7.98 1.41
C VAL A 202 -15.24 -8.54 0.85
N ARG A 203 -14.42 -7.67 0.27
CA ARG A 203 -13.09 -8.00 -0.26
C ARG A 203 -12.26 -6.73 -0.34
N LEU A 204 -10.95 -6.86 -0.32
CA LEU A 204 -10.07 -5.74 -0.61
C LEU A 204 -10.05 -5.44 -2.09
N ARG A 205 -10.01 -4.15 -2.40
CA ARG A 205 -9.77 -3.66 -3.75
C ARG A 205 -8.43 -2.94 -3.81
N ARG A 206 -7.53 -3.44 -4.63
CA ARG A 206 -6.26 -2.79 -4.99
C ARG A 206 -6.46 -1.98 -6.27
N SER A 207 -5.97 -0.74 -6.27
CA SER A 207 -5.98 0.17 -7.41
C SER A 207 -4.54 0.55 -7.74
N VAL A 208 -4.12 0.28 -8.98
CA VAL A 208 -2.83 0.73 -9.53
C VAL A 208 -3.10 1.83 -10.53
N ARG A 209 -2.61 3.03 -10.23
CA ARG A 209 -2.79 4.23 -11.04
C ARG A 209 -1.45 4.68 -11.58
N PHE A 210 -1.36 4.87 -12.88
CA PHE A 210 -0.12 5.33 -13.51
C PHE A 210 -0.40 6.21 -14.72
N HIS A 211 0.58 7.03 -15.07
CA HIS A 211 0.54 7.86 -16.27
C HIS A 211 1.19 7.16 -17.47
N THR A 212 0.56 7.22 -18.65
CA THR A 212 1.06 6.53 -19.86
C THR A 212 2.01 7.35 -20.71
N GLY A 213 2.22 8.62 -20.39
CA GLY A 213 2.94 9.56 -21.25
C GLY A 213 2.13 10.01 -22.47
N GLU A 214 0.92 9.46 -22.68
CA GLU A 214 0.00 9.88 -23.73
C GLU A 214 -0.53 11.28 -23.36
N LYS A 215 -0.27 12.27 -24.23
CA LYS A 215 -0.93 13.57 -24.13
C LYS A 215 -2.37 13.38 -24.63
N ALA A 216 -3.35 13.81 -23.85
CA ALA A 216 -4.72 13.92 -24.36
C ALA A 216 -4.69 14.74 -25.66
N ALA A 217 -5.33 14.23 -26.71
CA ALA A 217 -5.38 14.92 -27.99
C ALA A 217 -5.92 16.34 -27.75
N ALA A 218 -5.08 17.34 -27.99
CA ALA A 218 -5.46 18.73 -27.84
C ALA A 218 -6.50 19.05 -28.92
N HIS A 219 -7.78 19.16 -28.53
CA HIS A 219 -8.71 19.92 -29.35
C HIS A 219 -8.27 21.39 -29.31
N TYR A 220 -8.20 21.98 -30.51
CA TYR A 220 -7.80 23.34 -30.85
C TYR A 220 -7.96 24.36 -29.69
N GLY A 221 -6.85 24.94 -29.22
CA GLY A 221 -6.84 26.08 -28.30
C GLY A 221 -6.38 25.79 -26.86
N ASP A 222 -5.06 25.83 -26.67
CA ASP A 222 -4.38 26.37 -25.47
C ASP A 222 -4.78 25.91 -24.06
N VAL A 223 -5.01 24.60 -23.85
CA VAL A 223 -5.02 24.01 -22.50
C VAL A 223 -3.81 23.06 -22.37
N PRO A 224 -2.95 23.20 -21.34
CA PRO A 224 -1.84 22.28 -21.12
C PRO A 224 -2.39 20.86 -21.02
N SER A 225 -1.85 19.98 -21.87
CA SER A 225 -2.34 18.62 -22.08
C SER A 225 -2.40 17.89 -20.74
N LYS A 226 -3.61 17.66 -20.21
CA LYS A 226 -3.79 16.93 -18.96
C LYS A 226 -3.28 15.51 -19.16
N LEU A 227 -2.36 15.12 -18.30
CA LEU A 227 -1.82 13.77 -18.19
C LEU A 227 -2.99 12.75 -18.03
N VAL A 228 -3.06 11.74 -18.91
CA VAL A 228 -4.10 10.69 -18.88
C VAL A 228 -3.71 9.62 -17.87
N TRP A 229 -4.48 9.52 -16.79
CA TRP A 229 -4.33 8.47 -15.79
C TRP A 229 -5.01 7.19 -16.28
N LYS A 230 -4.30 6.06 -16.19
CA LYS A 230 -4.92 4.73 -16.26
C LYS A 230 -5.04 4.17 -14.86
N GLU A 231 -6.14 3.49 -14.60
CA GLU A 231 -6.43 2.81 -13.34
C GLU A 231 -6.71 1.34 -13.65
N GLU A 232 -5.96 0.47 -12.99
CA GLU A 232 -6.16 -0.97 -13.02
C GLU A 232 -6.63 -1.41 -11.64
N LEU A 233 -7.69 -2.23 -11.61
CA LEU A 233 -8.32 -2.70 -10.38
C LEU A 233 -8.11 -4.19 -10.26
N ASP A 234 -7.75 -4.60 -9.05
CA ASP A 234 -7.61 -5.99 -8.65
C ASP A 234 -8.34 -6.21 -7.32
N HIS A 235 -8.87 -7.40 -7.12
CA HIS A 235 -9.65 -7.72 -5.92
C HIS A 235 -9.03 -8.92 -5.21
N SER A 236 -9.01 -8.87 -3.88
CA SER A 236 -8.70 -10.06 -3.08
C SER A 236 -9.83 -11.09 -3.16
N GLU A 237 -9.57 -12.22 -2.55
CA GLU A 237 -10.60 -13.18 -2.19
C GLU A 237 -11.68 -12.54 -1.29
N LEU A 238 -12.84 -13.18 -1.26
CA LEU A 238 -13.96 -12.79 -0.42
C LEU A 238 -13.63 -13.04 1.05
N ALA A 239 -14.16 -12.18 1.92
CA ALA A 239 -14.16 -12.40 3.34
C ALA A 239 -14.95 -13.67 3.68
N SER A 240 -14.40 -14.48 4.58
CA SER A 240 -15.12 -15.60 5.18
C SER A 240 -15.87 -15.09 6.42
N TRP A 241 -17.13 -15.48 6.59
CA TRP A 241 -17.99 -14.98 7.66
C TRP A 241 -18.56 -16.12 8.51
N TRP A 242 -18.72 -15.85 9.80
CA TRP A 242 -19.40 -16.71 10.75
C TRP A 242 -20.19 -15.89 11.77
N PRO A 243 -21.29 -16.43 12.31
CA PRO A 243 -22.04 -15.76 13.37
C PRO A 243 -21.16 -15.51 14.60
N ALA A 244 -21.31 -14.34 15.24
CA ALA A 244 -20.75 -14.15 16.57
C ALA A 244 -21.47 -15.12 17.54
N ALA A 245 -20.71 -15.89 18.33
CA ALA A 245 -21.27 -16.85 19.29
C ALA A 245 -22.15 -16.19 20.38
N ASP A 246 -22.10 -14.87 20.47
CA ASP A 246 -22.83 -14.06 21.44
C ASP A 246 -24.25 -13.73 20.94
N ARG A 247 -25.07 -14.78 20.75
CA ARG A 247 -26.53 -14.63 20.54
C ARG A 247 -27.25 -14.12 21.80
N ALA A 248 -26.56 -14.06 22.94
CA ALA A 248 -27.14 -13.66 24.22
C ALA A 248 -27.45 -12.15 24.31
N LEU A 249 -26.95 -11.35 23.36
CA LEU A 249 -27.29 -9.94 23.20
C LEU A 249 -28.27 -9.70 22.03
N ASP A 250 -29.16 -10.65 21.73
CA ASP A 250 -30.46 -10.37 21.12
C ASP A 250 -31.36 -9.58 22.11
N THR A 251 -30.76 -8.68 22.89
CA THR A 251 -31.45 -7.79 23.81
C THR A 251 -32.00 -6.65 22.96
N GLU A 252 -33.33 -6.51 22.98
CA GLU A 252 -34.01 -5.29 22.57
C GLU A 252 -33.17 -4.09 23.01
N SER A 253 -32.67 -3.29 22.07
CA SER A 253 -31.90 -2.10 22.42
C SER A 253 -32.74 -1.29 23.41
N ILE A 254 -32.28 -1.19 24.65
CA ILE A 254 -32.97 -0.39 25.67
C ILE A 254 -33.14 0.99 25.08
N ALA A 255 -34.41 1.37 24.94
CA ALA A 255 -34.86 2.61 24.34
C ALA A 255 -34.03 3.78 24.87
N SER A 256 -33.15 4.31 24.03
CA SER A 256 -32.84 5.73 24.11
C SER A 256 -34.12 6.46 23.76
N THR A 257 -34.60 7.26 24.69
CA THR A 257 -35.79 8.09 24.62
C THR A 257 -35.74 9.01 23.40
N ASP A 258 -36.12 8.51 22.23
CA ASP A 258 -36.52 9.26 21.04
C ASP A 258 -36.98 8.25 19.95
N THR A 259 -38.29 8.02 19.91
CA THR A 259 -39.13 7.68 18.74
C THR A 259 -38.50 6.95 17.53
N ILE A 260 -37.77 5.86 17.73
CA ILE A 260 -37.38 4.93 16.64
C ILE A 260 -37.71 3.51 17.09
N ALA A 261 -38.49 2.78 16.28
CA ALA A 261 -38.88 1.40 16.53
C ALA A 261 -37.64 0.52 16.81
N PRO A 262 -37.76 -0.53 17.65
CA PRO A 262 -36.62 -1.39 17.98
C PRO A 262 -36.04 -2.01 16.70
N ALA A 263 -34.78 -1.71 16.41
CA ALA A 263 -34.06 -2.32 15.31
C ALA A 263 -33.41 -3.61 15.83
N PHE A 264 -33.71 -4.73 15.16
CA PHE A 264 -33.02 -5.99 15.39
C PHE A 264 -31.57 -5.86 14.91
N ARG A 265 -30.62 -6.39 15.68
CA ARG A 265 -29.18 -6.25 15.43
C ARG A 265 -28.53 -7.62 15.35
N ARG A 266 -27.71 -7.88 14.33
CA ARG A 266 -26.86 -9.07 14.26
C ARG A 266 -25.42 -8.69 13.91
N MET A 267 -24.49 -9.39 14.55
CA MET A 267 -23.06 -9.25 14.29
C MET A 267 -22.49 -10.53 13.69
N LEU A 268 -21.73 -10.37 12.61
CA LEU A 268 -20.88 -11.43 12.06
C LEU A 268 -19.42 -11.08 12.24
N LYS A 269 -18.62 -12.11 12.55
CA LYS A 269 -17.17 -12.04 12.55
C LYS A 269 -16.67 -12.66 11.25
N GLY A 270 -15.55 -12.17 10.76
CA GLY A 270 -14.99 -12.67 9.53
C GLY A 270 -13.51 -12.35 9.37
N GLU A 271 -12.97 -12.81 8.26
CA GLU A 271 -11.58 -12.54 7.90
C GLU A 271 -11.37 -12.44 6.39
N ILE A 272 -10.48 -11.54 5.98
CA ILE A 272 -10.04 -11.40 4.58
C ILE A 272 -8.64 -11.96 4.44
N HIS A 273 -8.44 -12.92 3.54
CA HIS A 273 -7.14 -13.54 3.30
C HIS A 273 -6.28 -12.70 2.38
N LEU A 274 -5.05 -12.39 2.81
CA LEU A 274 -4.09 -11.64 2.02
C LEU A 274 -3.16 -12.58 1.28
N ARG A 275 -3.01 -12.35 -0.03
CA ARG A 275 -2.03 -13.08 -0.81
C ARG A 275 -0.59 -12.75 -0.35
N PRO A 276 0.34 -13.72 -0.40
CA PRO A 276 1.73 -13.50 0.01
C PRO A 276 2.51 -12.57 -0.93
N ASP A 277 2.07 -12.43 -2.18
CA ASP A 277 2.67 -11.59 -3.23
C ASP A 277 2.06 -10.19 -3.31
N LEU A 278 1.19 -9.81 -2.36
CA LEU A 278 0.55 -8.50 -2.37
C LEU A 278 1.59 -7.36 -2.24
N ILE A 279 1.64 -6.46 -3.22
CA ILE A 279 2.52 -5.28 -3.17
C ILE A 279 1.97 -4.25 -2.18
N THR A 280 2.88 -3.60 -1.45
CA THR A 280 2.53 -2.56 -0.48
C THR A 280 1.93 -1.30 -1.13
N SER A 281 0.99 -0.66 -0.45
CA SER A 281 0.47 0.64 -0.88
C SER A 281 1.61 1.66 -0.96
N THR A 282 1.73 2.34 -2.11
CA THR A 282 2.78 3.33 -2.35
C THR A 282 2.28 4.45 -3.25
N SER A 283 2.88 5.63 -3.15
CA SER A 283 2.63 6.75 -4.06
C SER A 283 3.96 7.40 -4.38
N ILE A 284 4.21 7.66 -5.66
CA ILE A 284 5.36 8.42 -6.14
C ILE A 284 5.00 9.15 -7.42
N ALA A 285 4.96 10.48 -7.38
CA ALA A 285 4.61 11.34 -8.52
C ALA A 285 3.44 10.78 -9.36
N HIS A 286 3.74 10.25 -10.56
CA HIS A 286 2.77 9.75 -11.53
C HIS A 286 2.43 8.26 -11.40
N PHE A 287 2.75 7.64 -10.26
CA PHE A 287 2.47 6.23 -9.98
C PHE A 287 1.92 6.06 -8.56
N ARG A 288 0.86 5.26 -8.41
CA ARG A 288 0.25 5.01 -7.12
C ARG A 288 -0.36 3.60 -7.05
N ILE A 289 -0.14 2.93 -5.93
CA ILE A 289 -0.83 1.70 -5.53
C ILE A 289 -1.60 2.00 -4.24
N GLU A 290 -2.91 1.83 -4.27
CA GLU A 290 -3.78 1.98 -3.10
C GLU A 290 -4.56 0.70 -2.85
N VAL A 291 -4.65 0.27 -1.59
CA VAL A 291 -5.57 -0.78 -1.15
C VAL A 291 -6.71 -0.12 -0.37
N ARG A 292 -7.93 -0.32 -0.84
CA ARG A 292 -9.17 0.17 -0.22
C ARG A 292 -10.03 -1.01 0.24
N HIS A 293 -10.72 -0.82 1.34
CA HIS A 293 -11.74 -1.72 1.89
C HIS A 293 -13.13 -1.14 1.65
#